data_AF-A0A2W6DNB3-F1
#
_entry.id   AF-A0A2W6DNB3-F1
#
_cell.length_a   1.000
_cell.length_b   1.000
_cell.length_c   1.000
_cell.angle_alpha   90.00
_cell.angle_beta   90.00
_cell.angle_gamma   90.00
#
_symmetry.space_group_name_H-M   'P 1'
#
loop_
_entity.id
_entity.type
_entity.pdbx_description
1 polymer ?
#
loop_
_entity_poly.entity_id
_entity_poly.type
_entity_poly.pdbx_seq_one_letter_code
_entity_poly.pdbx_strand_id
1 'polypeptide(L)'
;MRQLLPVAADPVDPAVVYADLPVAQGRPSVRLNMIASLDGAATVDGLSGGLGGPADHRVFAALRELADVVLVAAGTVRAEGYGPSKVPLAIVTRSCALDLGSPLFSEGARATVLTVAAARRRTGWPRPARSLTSSPVRRPE
;
A
#
# COMPACT_ATOMS: atom_id res chain seq x y z
N MET A 1 16.47 -13.89 -11.75
CA MET A 1 15.19 -13.97 -12.50
C MET A 1 15.45 -13.37 -13.87
N ARG A 2 14.60 -13.65 -14.86
CA ARG A 2 14.78 -13.17 -16.23
C ARG A 2 13.66 -12.24 -16.64
N GLN A 3 13.98 -11.22 -17.41
CA GLN A 3 13.04 -10.38 -18.11
C GLN A 3 12.75 -10.99 -19.48
N LEU A 4 11.47 -11.04 -19.86
CA LEU A 4 11.05 -11.51 -21.18
C LEU A 4 10.74 -10.36 -22.14
N LEU A 5 10.20 -9.27 -21.60
CA LEU A 5 9.73 -8.09 -22.33
C LEU A 5 10.07 -6.82 -21.54
N PRO A 6 10.18 -5.65 -22.19
CA PRO A 6 10.16 -5.45 -23.65
C PRO A 6 11.46 -5.91 -24.33
N VAL A 7 12.54 -6.04 -23.57
CA VAL A 7 13.84 -6.57 -24.02
C VAL A 7 14.19 -7.76 -23.13
N ALA A 8 14.54 -8.90 -23.72
CA ALA A 8 14.93 -10.08 -22.94
C ALA A 8 16.26 -9.84 -22.22
N ALA A 9 16.34 -10.20 -20.94
CA ALA A 9 17.56 -10.09 -20.13
C ALA A 9 17.60 -11.17 -19.04
N ASP A 10 18.76 -11.78 -18.82
CA ASP A 10 19.00 -12.75 -17.74
C ASP A 10 20.48 -12.72 -17.31
N PRO A 11 20.81 -12.39 -16.05
CA PRO A 11 19.90 -12.03 -14.97
C PRO A 11 19.34 -10.60 -15.12
N VAL A 12 18.24 -10.33 -14.43
CA VAL A 12 17.69 -8.97 -14.27
C VAL A 12 17.45 -8.64 -12.79
N ASP A 13 17.72 -7.38 -12.43
CA ASP A 13 17.36 -6.79 -11.15
C ASP A 13 16.07 -5.96 -11.28
N PRO A 14 14.97 -6.33 -10.62
CA PRO A 14 13.73 -5.56 -10.63
C PRO A 14 13.89 -4.11 -10.19
N ALA A 15 14.80 -3.80 -9.27
CA ALA A 15 14.99 -2.42 -8.81
C ALA A 15 15.48 -1.50 -9.93
N VAL A 16 16.27 -2.03 -10.86
CA VAL A 16 16.75 -1.31 -12.05
C VAL A 16 15.63 -1.18 -13.08
N VAL A 17 14.91 -2.27 -13.37
CA VAL A 17 13.83 -2.28 -14.37
C VAL A 17 12.71 -1.30 -14.03
N TYR A 18 12.38 -1.23 -12.73
CA TYR A 18 11.32 -0.36 -12.24
C TYR A 18 11.87 0.93 -11.63
N ALA A 19 13.11 1.34 -11.87
CA ALA A 19 13.64 2.58 -11.30
C ALA A 19 12.83 3.81 -11.76
N ASP A 20 12.47 3.85 -13.04
CA ASP A 20 11.85 5.02 -13.66
C ASP A 20 10.37 5.17 -13.27
N LEU A 21 10.03 6.24 -12.55
CA LEU A 21 8.65 6.61 -12.25
C LEU A 21 8.08 7.47 -13.40
N PRO A 22 6.86 7.18 -13.89
CA PRO A 22 6.22 8.07 -14.86
C PRO A 22 6.01 9.46 -14.24
N VAL A 23 6.34 10.50 -15.00
CA VAL A 23 6.22 11.90 -14.56
C VAL A 23 4.75 12.29 -14.48
N ALA A 24 4.26 12.59 -13.27
CA ALA A 24 2.94 13.18 -13.06
C ALA A 24 3.10 14.68 -12.72
N GLN A 25 2.81 15.56 -13.67
CA GLN A 25 2.99 17.01 -13.50
C GLN A 25 2.18 17.53 -12.31
N GLY A 26 2.87 17.90 -11.23
CA GLY A 26 2.28 18.45 -10.00
C GLY A 26 1.49 17.45 -9.15
N ARG A 27 1.59 16.13 -9.39
CA ARG A 27 0.86 15.09 -8.63
C ARG A 27 1.79 13.94 -8.24
N PRO A 28 1.49 13.18 -7.17
CA PRO A 28 2.23 11.95 -6.87
C PRO A 28 2.07 10.91 -7.98
N SER A 29 3.17 10.25 -8.34
CA SER A 29 3.15 9.08 -9.22
C SER A 29 2.68 7.85 -8.45
N VAL A 30 1.89 6.98 -9.09
CA VAL A 30 1.35 5.76 -8.48
C VAL A 30 1.74 4.56 -9.33
N ARG A 31 2.28 3.53 -8.69
CA ARG A 31 2.43 2.20 -9.27
C ARG A 31 1.40 1.26 -8.66
N LEU A 32 0.83 0.41 -9.48
CA LEU A 32 -0.02 -0.70 -9.05
C LEU A 32 0.75 -2.00 -9.26
N ASN A 33 0.87 -2.79 -8.20
CA ASN A 33 1.41 -4.15 -8.28
C ASN A 33 0.32 -5.12 -7.84
N MET A 34 -0.04 -6.07 -8.71
CA MET A 34 -1.10 -7.03 -8.49
C MET A 34 -0.64 -8.39 -8.98
N ILE A 35 -1.18 -9.43 -8.35
CA ILE A 35 -1.07 -10.80 -8.84
C ILE A 35 -2.46 -11.30 -9.24
N ALA A 36 -2.49 -12.14 -10.26
CA ALA A 36 -3.72 -12.78 -10.72
C ALA A 36 -3.41 -14.21 -11.20
N SER A 37 -4.34 -15.13 -10.98
CA SER A 37 -4.37 -16.43 -11.65
C SER A 37 -4.69 -16.27 -13.14
N LEU A 38 -4.60 -17.37 -13.89
CA LEU A 38 -4.88 -17.39 -15.33
C LEU A 38 -6.32 -16.94 -15.68
N ASP A 39 -7.28 -17.24 -14.81
CA ASP A 39 -8.68 -16.84 -14.92
C ASP A 39 -8.98 -15.46 -14.28
N GLY A 40 -7.96 -14.77 -13.77
CA GLY A 40 -8.07 -13.41 -13.24
C GLY A 40 -8.43 -13.32 -11.76
N ALA A 41 -8.44 -14.42 -11.01
CA ALA A 41 -8.64 -14.38 -9.57
C ALA A 41 -7.42 -13.76 -8.86
N ALA A 42 -7.66 -12.85 -7.93
CA ALA A 42 -6.60 -12.17 -7.18
C ALA A 42 -6.11 -12.97 -5.94
N THR A 43 -6.79 -14.07 -5.61
CA THR A 43 -6.51 -14.89 -4.43
C THR A 43 -6.76 -16.37 -4.70
N VAL A 44 -6.00 -17.23 -4.02
CA VAL A 44 -6.30 -18.65 -3.82
C VAL A 44 -6.46 -18.88 -2.31
N ASP A 45 -7.50 -19.61 -1.91
CA ASP A 45 -7.87 -19.80 -0.49
C ASP A 45 -8.01 -18.48 0.31
N GLY A 46 -8.43 -17.41 -0.37
CA GLY A 46 -8.64 -16.08 0.23
C GLY A 46 -7.39 -15.23 0.42
N LEU A 47 -6.21 -15.72 0.05
CA LEU A 47 -4.94 -14.99 0.14
C LEU A 47 -4.26 -14.88 -1.23
N SER A 48 -3.43 -13.84 -1.38
CA SER A 48 -2.65 -13.63 -2.60
C SER A 48 -1.37 -14.47 -2.66
N GLY A 49 -0.83 -14.85 -1.51
CA GLY A 49 0.48 -15.52 -1.40
C GLY A 49 0.59 -16.83 -2.18
N GLY A 50 -0.49 -17.61 -2.29
CA GLY A 50 -0.49 -18.88 -3.01
C GLY A 50 -0.48 -18.75 -4.54
N LEU A 51 -0.66 -17.54 -5.09
CA LEU A 51 -0.55 -17.28 -6.53
C LEU A 51 0.88 -16.94 -6.95
N GLY A 52 1.73 -16.51 -6.01
CA GLY A 52 3.06 -15.99 -6.29
C GLY A 52 4.19 -16.99 -6.04
N GLY A 53 5.35 -16.69 -6.62
CA GLY A 53 6.59 -17.41 -6.39
C GLY A 53 7.77 -16.49 -6.06
N PRO A 54 9.00 -17.04 -6.04
CA PRO A 54 10.20 -16.29 -5.69
C PRO A 54 10.48 -15.06 -6.58
N ALA A 55 10.03 -15.08 -7.84
CA ALA A 55 10.17 -13.92 -8.73
C ALA A 55 9.20 -12.80 -8.34
N ASP A 56 7.94 -13.12 -8.04
CA ASP A 56 6.92 -12.17 -7.59
C ASP A 56 7.35 -11.48 -6.28
N HIS A 57 7.90 -12.24 -5.34
CA HIS A 57 8.42 -11.68 -4.09
C HIS A 57 9.56 -10.69 -4.31
N ARG A 58 10.46 -10.95 -5.27
CA ARG A 58 11.55 -10.02 -5.60
C ARG A 58 11.02 -8.73 -6.21
N VAL A 59 10.06 -8.82 -7.14
CA VAL A 59 9.41 -7.64 -7.72
C VAL A 59 8.63 -6.86 -6.67
N PHE A 60 7.86 -7.57 -5.83
CA PHE A 60 7.11 -6.97 -4.73
C PHE A 60 8.01 -6.21 -3.75
N ALA A 61 9.14 -6.81 -3.35
CA ALA A 61 10.12 -6.15 -2.48
C ALA A 61 10.72 -4.90 -3.13
N ALA A 62 11.22 -5.01 -4.37
CA ALA A 62 11.83 -3.90 -5.10
C ALA A 62 10.86 -2.73 -5.28
N LEU A 63 9.61 -3.00 -5.68
CA LEU A 63 8.60 -1.94 -5.85
C LEU A 63 8.25 -1.25 -4.53
N ARG A 64 8.27 -1.97 -3.41
CA ARG A 64 8.09 -1.35 -2.09
C ARG A 64 9.27 -0.48 -1.72
N GLU A 65 10.50 -0.94 -1.93
CA GLU A 65 11.72 -0.19 -1.63
C GLU A 65 11.85 1.10 -2.45
N LEU A 66 11.36 1.09 -3.69
CA LEU A 66 11.32 2.27 -4.56
C LEU A 66 10.18 3.24 -4.25
N ALA A 67 9.25 2.91 -3.34
CA ALA A 67 8.12 3.75 -3.00
C ALA A 67 8.43 4.65 -1.80
N ASP A 68 8.00 5.91 -1.87
CA ASP A 68 8.01 6.80 -0.70
C ASP A 68 6.98 6.37 0.36
N VAL A 69 5.84 5.84 -0.11
CA VAL A 69 4.71 5.38 0.71
C VAL A 69 4.03 4.21 0.02
N VAL A 70 3.66 3.19 0.78
CA VAL A 70 2.83 2.08 0.30
C VAL A 70 1.38 2.27 0.74
N LEU A 71 0.49 2.45 -0.23
CA LEU A 71 -0.96 2.46 -0.02
C LEU A 71 -1.49 1.03 0.06
N VAL A 72 -2.27 0.70 1.09
CA VAL A 72 -2.83 -0.64 1.27
C VAL A 72 -4.22 -0.58 1.92
N ALA A 73 -5.12 -1.48 1.54
CA ALA A 73 -6.43 -1.60 2.18
C ALA A 73 -6.32 -2.32 3.54
N ALA A 74 -7.09 -1.87 4.54
CA ALA A 74 -7.12 -2.51 5.85
C ALA A 74 -7.58 -3.98 5.83
N GLY A 75 -8.37 -4.38 4.83
CA GLY A 75 -8.75 -5.79 4.63
C GLY A 75 -7.53 -6.66 4.34
N THR A 76 -6.71 -6.25 3.37
CA THR A 76 -5.47 -6.92 3.00
C THR A 76 -4.48 -6.95 4.16
N VAL A 77 -4.30 -5.84 4.87
CA VAL A 77 -3.42 -5.78 6.06
C VAL A 77 -3.77 -6.87 7.08
N ARG A 78 -5.06 -7.08 7.34
CA ARG A 78 -5.51 -8.10 8.30
C ARG A 78 -5.37 -9.51 7.75
N ALA A 79 -5.79 -9.74 6.50
CA ALA A 79 -5.76 -11.07 5.88
C ALA A 79 -4.33 -11.58 5.72
N GLU A 80 -3.40 -10.71 5.33
CA GLU A 80 -2.02 -11.06 5.00
C GLU A 80 -1.04 -10.84 6.19
N GLY A 81 -1.54 -10.47 7.37
CA GLY A 81 -0.73 -10.35 8.59
C GLY A 81 0.42 -9.34 8.51
N TYR A 82 0.18 -8.16 7.94
CA TYR A 82 1.23 -7.15 7.75
C TYR A 82 1.87 -6.72 9.08
N GLY A 83 3.20 -6.60 9.08
CA GLY A 83 4.00 -6.12 10.22
C GLY A 83 4.73 -4.79 9.93
N PRO A 84 5.67 -4.40 10.82
CA PRO A 84 6.50 -3.21 10.63
C PRO A 84 7.14 -3.15 9.24
N SER A 85 7.09 -1.98 8.62
CA SER A 85 7.63 -1.74 7.28
C SER A 85 8.66 -0.62 7.35
N LYS A 86 9.79 -0.80 6.65
CA LYS A 86 10.81 0.26 6.48
C LYS A 86 10.25 1.48 5.74
N VAL A 87 9.32 1.21 4.81
CA VAL A 87 8.61 2.22 4.02
C VAL A 87 7.28 2.53 4.70
N PRO A 88 6.91 3.81 4.87
CA PRO A 88 5.63 4.21 5.45
C PRO A 88 4.43 3.54 4.78
N LEU A 89 3.44 3.18 5.61
CA LEU A 89 2.18 2.62 5.13
C LEU A 89 1.07 3.67 5.20
N ALA A 90 0.32 3.82 4.12
CA ALA A 90 -0.95 4.52 4.10
C ALA A 90 -2.08 3.47 4.08
N ILE A 91 -2.77 3.29 5.20
CA ILE A 91 -3.80 2.27 5.36
C ILE A 91 -5.16 2.89 5.08
N VAL A 92 -5.85 2.42 4.04
CA VAL A 92 -7.19 2.89 3.68
C VAL A 92 -8.24 1.99 4.33
N THR A 93 -9.17 2.61 5.06
CA THR A 93 -10.25 1.89 5.73
C THR A 93 -11.52 2.73 5.80
N ARG A 94 -12.68 2.12 5.52
CA ARG A 94 -13.98 2.79 5.71
C ARG A 94 -14.49 2.68 7.15
N SER A 95 -14.15 1.59 7.83
CA SER A 95 -14.75 1.24 9.14
C SER A 95 -13.83 1.50 10.33
N CYS A 96 -12.53 1.77 10.09
CA CYS A 96 -11.50 1.74 11.14
C CYS A 96 -11.41 0.39 11.89
N ALA A 97 -11.86 -0.72 11.27
CA ALA A 97 -11.66 -2.06 11.79
C ALA A 97 -10.18 -2.46 11.65
N LEU A 98 -9.36 -1.96 12.57
CA LEU A 98 -7.92 -2.21 12.67
C LEU A 98 -7.61 -2.94 13.98
N ASP A 99 -6.68 -3.88 13.90
CA ASP A 99 -6.08 -4.48 15.08
C ASP A 99 -4.88 -3.65 15.54
N LEU A 100 -5.13 -2.74 16.47
CA LEU A 100 -4.11 -1.85 17.03
C LEU A 100 -3.14 -2.59 17.97
N GLY A 101 -3.41 -3.85 18.34
CA GLY A 101 -2.48 -4.69 19.08
C GLY A 101 -1.47 -5.41 18.17
N SER A 102 -1.66 -5.35 16.85
CA SER A 102 -0.74 -5.98 15.90
C SER A 102 0.63 -5.27 15.88
N PRO A 103 1.71 -5.98 15.53
CA PRO A 103 3.04 -5.39 15.36
C PRO A 103 3.08 -4.21 14.38
N LEU A 104 2.11 -4.11 13.48
CA LEU A 104 1.97 -3.00 12.55
C LEU A 104 1.82 -1.62 13.22
N PHE A 105 1.29 -1.58 14.44
CA PHE A 105 1.02 -0.36 15.18
C PHE A 105 1.87 -0.26 16.46
N SER A 106 2.96 -1.01 16.54
CA SER A 106 3.93 -0.88 17.63
C SER A 106 4.62 0.49 17.60
N GLU A 107 5.27 0.85 18.69
CA GLU A 107 6.08 2.06 18.77
C GLU A 107 7.14 2.08 17.64
N GLY A 108 7.31 3.24 17.00
CA GLY A 108 8.19 3.41 15.84
C GLY A 108 7.59 3.02 14.48
N ALA A 109 6.39 2.43 14.44
CA ALA A 109 5.72 2.14 13.17
C ALA A 109 5.29 3.42 12.45
N ARG A 110 5.56 3.48 11.14
CA ARG A 110 5.23 4.63 10.28
C ARG A 110 3.95 4.33 9.48
N ALA A 111 2.80 4.36 10.16
CA ALA A 111 1.50 4.09 9.54
C ALA A 111 0.56 5.32 9.64
N THR A 112 0.04 5.76 8.49
CA THR A 112 -1.01 6.78 8.39
C THR A 112 -2.32 6.10 8.01
N VAL A 113 -3.39 6.36 8.76
CA VAL A 113 -4.72 5.80 8.47
C VAL A 113 -5.58 6.82 7.75
N LEU A 114 -6.02 6.48 6.54
CA LEU A 114 -6.99 7.24 5.76
C LEU A 114 -8.37 6.61 5.94
N THR A 115 -9.32 7.41 6.42
CA THR A 115 -10.67 6.96 6.72
C THR A 115 -11.71 8.04 6.42
N VAL A 116 -12.98 7.69 6.59
CA VAL A 116 -14.13 8.58 6.39
C VAL A 116 -14.69 9.07 7.73
N ALA A 117 -15.31 10.24 7.75
CA ALA A 117 -15.91 10.80 8.97
C ALA A 117 -17.00 9.89 9.59
N ALA A 118 -17.70 9.12 8.75
CA ALA A 118 -18.71 8.16 9.16
C ALA A 118 -18.14 6.87 9.78
N ALA A 119 -16.82 6.66 9.72
CA ALA A 119 -16.19 5.50 10.35
C ALA A 119 -16.49 5.54 11.84
N ARG A 120 -17.14 4.49 12.35
CA ARG A 120 -17.51 4.40 13.76
C ARG A 120 -16.24 4.54 14.60
N ARG A 121 -16.15 5.63 15.37
CA ARG A 121 -15.10 5.77 16.38
C ARG A 121 -15.21 4.58 17.32
N ARG A 122 -14.16 3.77 17.44
CA ARG A 122 -14.04 2.89 18.60
C ARG A 122 -13.97 3.76 19.84
N THR A 123 -14.73 3.41 20.88
CA THR A 123 -14.61 3.99 22.21
C THR A 123 -13.13 3.95 22.63
N GLY A 124 -12.58 5.09 23.07
CA GLY A 124 -11.18 5.20 23.51
C GLY A 124 -10.18 5.80 22.50
N TRP A 125 -10.59 6.12 21.26
CA TRP A 125 -9.70 6.84 20.34
C TRP A 125 -9.50 8.31 20.77
N PRO A 126 -8.26 8.83 20.88
CA PRO A 126 -8.01 10.22 21.27
C PRO A 126 -8.69 11.21 20.32
N ARG A 127 -9.28 12.29 20.85
CA ARG A 127 -9.79 13.36 19.98
C ARG A 127 -8.60 13.97 19.21
N PRO A 128 -8.69 14.13 17.88
CA PRO A 128 -7.66 14.87 17.16
C PRO A 128 -7.58 16.28 17.73
N ALA A 129 -6.37 16.75 18.04
CA ALA A 129 -6.15 18.06 18.68
C ALA A 129 -6.64 19.24 17.82
N ARG A 130 -6.86 19.03 16.51
CA ARG A 130 -7.48 19.99 15.60
C ARG A 130 -8.46 19.30 14.65
N SER A 131 -9.70 19.75 14.68
CA SER A 131 -10.63 19.58 13.55
C SER A 131 -10.20 20.56 12.47
N LEU A 132 -9.64 20.07 11.37
CA LEU A 132 -9.54 20.85 10.13
C LEU A 132 -10.95 20.92 9.54
N THR A 133 -11.79 21.81 10.08
CA THR A 133 -12.99 22.22 9.36
C THR A 133 -12.51 22.86 8.06
N SER A 134 -12.96 22.31 6.93
CA SER A 134 -12.69 22.89 5.61
C SER A 134 -13.14 24.35 5.62
N SER A 135 -12.17 25.27 5.58
CA SER A 135 -12.47 26.66 5.21
C SER A 135 -12.99 26.63 3.77
N PRO A 136 -14.09 27.31 3.43
CA PRO A 136 -14.61 27.30 2.07
C PRO A 136 -13.53 27.83 1.13
N VAL A 137 -13.17 27.03 0.13
CA VAL A 137 -12.28 27.42 -0.96
C VAL A 137 -12.88 28.68 -1.60
N ARG A 138 -12.24 29.84 -1.44
CA ARG A 138 -12.58 31.02 -2.24
C ARG A 138 -12.23 30.68 -3.69
N ARG A 139 -13.23 30.74 -4.56
CA ARG A 139 -12.98 30.75 -6.01
C ARG A 139 -12.35 32.10 -6.37
N PRO A 140 -11.30 32.13 -7.22
CA PRO A 140 -10.85 33.37 -7.81
C PRO A 140 -11.94 33.93 -8.73
N GLU A 141 -12.07 35.26 -8.73
CA GLU A 141 -12.92 36.04 -9.64
C GLU A 141 -12.37 36.04 -11.07
#